data_AF-A0A9E1IB80-F1
#
_entry.id   AF-A0A9E1IB80-F1
#
_cell.length_a   1.000
_cell.length_b   1.000
_cell.length_c   1.000
_cell.angle_alpha   90.00
_cell.angle_beta   90.00
_cell.angle_gamma   90.00
#
_symmetry.space_group_name_H-M   'P 1'
#
loop_
_entity.id
_entity.type
_entity.pdbx_description
1 polymer ?
#
loop_
_entity_poly.entity_id
_entity_poly.type
_entity_poly.pdbx_seq_one_letter_code
_entity_poly.pdbx_strand_id
1 'polypeptide(L)' 'ANESVYQTFGEGLAAFYEGDFAKAIERFASIADEDPPAKRYREKCRLLAENTPTDWDGIWRLTAK' A
#
# COMPACT_ATOMS: atom_id res chain seq x y z
N ALA A 1 5.47 -21.58 -5.73
CA ALA A 1 6.20 -20.95 -4.61
C ALA A 1 5.94 -19.44 -4.45
N ASN A 2 5.37 -18.73 -5.43
CA ASN A 2 5.11 -17.28 -5.29
C ASN A 2 3.64 -16.89 -5.05
N GLU A 3 2.71 -17.85 -5.02
CA GLU A 3 1.27 -17.58 -4.82
C GLU A 3 0.96 -16.85 -3.52
N SER A 4 1.70 -17.14 -2.45
CA SER A 4 1.52 -16.47 -1.15
C SER A 4 1.92 -15.00 -1.18
N VAL A 5 2.96 -14.65 -1.96
CA VAL A 5 3.41 -13.26 -2.13
C VAL A 5 2.36 -12.46 -2.88
N TYR A 6 1.82 -13.00 -3.99
CA TYR A 6 0.74 -12.34 -4.73
C TYR A 6 -0.55 -12.20 -3.93
N GLN A 7 -0.91 -13.20 -3.12
CA GLN A 7 -2.06 -13.09 -2.22
C GLN A 7 -1.85 -11.99 -1.18
N THR A 8 -0.69 -11.96 -0.52
CA THR A 8 -0.37 -10.93 0.47
C THR A 8 -0.33 -9.53 -0.14
N PHE A 9 0.21 -9.41 -1.36
CA PHE A 9 0.21 -8.15 -2.12
C PHE A 9 -1.23 -7.71 -2.46
N GLY A 10 -2.09 -8.65 -2.86
CA GLY A 10 -3.51 -8.40 -3.10
C GLY A 10 -4.26 -7.93 -1.86
N GLU A 11 -4.01 -8.55 -0.70
CA GLU A 11 -4.57 -8.09 0.58
C GLU A 11 -4.10 -6.67 0.94
N GLY A 12 -2.82 -6.36 0.70
CA GLY A 12 -2.28 -5.01 0.90
C GLY A 12 -2.93 -3.98 -0.02
N LEU A 13 -3.20 -4.33 -1.27
CA LEU A 13 -3.93 -3.47 -2.21
C LEU A 13 -5.38 -3.25 -1.79
N ALA A 14 -6.09 -4.29 -1.34
CA ALA A 14 -7.45 -4.14 -0.85
C ALA A 14 -7.52 -3.11 0.29
N ALA A 15 -6.64 -3.25 1.29
CA ALA A 15 -6.54 -2.31 2.39
C ALA A 15 -6.17 -0.89 1.92
N PHE A 16 -5.28 -0.76 0.95
CA PHE A 16 -4.92 0.54 0.35
C PHE A 16 -6.13 1.23 -0.29
N TYR A 17 -6.94 0.50 -1.07
CA TYR A 17 -8.14 1.04 -1.69
C TYR A 17 -9.22 1.41 -0.65
N GLU A 18 -9.32 0.65 0.44
CA GLU A 18 -10.19 0.97 1.58
C GLU A 18 -9.70 2.18 2.41
N GLY A 19 -8.47 2.66 2.17
CA GLY A 19 -7.87 3.75 2.94
C GLY A 19 -7.20 3.32 4.24
N ASP A 20 -7.16 2.01 4.49
CA ASP A 20 -6.44 1.42 5.63
C ASP A 20 -4.96 1.26 5.29
N PHE A 21 -4.26 2.41 5.24
CA PHE A 21 -2.83 2.45 4.94
C PHE A 21 -1.99 1.73 5.99
N ALA A 22 -2.42 1.70 7.25
CA ALA A 22 -1.69 1.01 8.31
C ALA A 22 -1.64 -0.50 8.03
N LYS A 23 -2.79 -1.10 7.73
CA LYS A 23 -2.89 -2.52 7.37
C LYS A 23 -2.17 -2.82 6.05
N ALA A 24 -2.27 -1.93 5.06
CA ALA A 24 -1.54 -2.07 3.80
C ALA A 24 -0.02 -2.10 4.02
N ILE A 25 0.52 -1.21 4.87
CA ILE A 25 1.95 -1.16 5.22
C ILE A 25 2.42 -2.47 5.82
N GLU A 26 1.66 -3.07 6.74
CA GLU A 26 2.04 -4.35 7.38
C GLU A 26 2.11 -5.50 6.37
N ARG A 27 1.11 -5.58 5.47
CA ARG A 27 1.08 -6.59 4.41
C ARG A 27 2.25 -6.43 3.46
N PHE A 28 2.48 -5.22 2.95
CA PHE A 28 3.59 -4.96 2.05
C PHE A 28 4.97 -5.11 2.71
N ALA A 29 5.10 -4.80 4.00
CA ALA A 29 6.34 -5.00 4.73
C ALA A 29 6.70 -6.50 4.87
N SER A 30 5.69 -7.36 5.03
CA SER A 30 5.89 -8.81 5.19
C SER A 30 6.46 -9.48 3.94
N ILE A 31 6.24 -8.89 2.76
CA ILE A 31 6.74 -9.38 1.47
C ILE A 31 7.78 -8.46 0.82
N ALA A 32 8.25 -7.41 1.52
CA ALA A 32 9.13 -6.40 0.94
C ALA A 32 10.52 -6.93 0.55
N ASP A 33 10.98 -8.02 1.19
CA ASP A 33 12.25 -8.68 0.88
C ASP A 33 12.14 -9.63 -0.32
N GLU A 34 10.93 -10.13 -0.62
CA GLU A 34 10.67 -11.05 -1.73
C GLU A 34 10.13 -10.31 -2.98
N ASP A 35 9.38 -9.23 -2.78
CA ASP A 35 8.74 -8.44 -3.83
C ASP A 35 9.19 -6.96 -3.78
N PRO A 36 10.08 -6.53 -4.69
CA PRO A 36 10.49 -5.13 -4.81
C PRO A 36 9.32 -4.13 -4.99
N PRO A 37 8.23 -4.45 -5.74
CA PRO A 37 7.03 -3.62 -5.79
C PRO A 37 6.39 -3.37 -4.41
N ALA A 38 6.28 -4.39 -3.56
CA ALA A 38 5.71 -4.26 -2.23
C ALA A 38 6.46 -3.21 -1.40
N LYS A 39 7.78 -3.16 -1.47
CA LYS A 39 8.60 -2.13 -0.80
C LYS A 39 8.20 -0.71 -1.24
N ARG A 40 7.98 -0.49 -2.54
CA ARG A 40 7.52 0.80 -3.09
C ARG A 40 6.12 1.16 -2.60
N TYR A 41 5.20 0.19 -2.60
CA TYR A 41 3.85 0.40 -2.11
C TYR A 41 3.81 0.72 -0.61
N ARG A 42 4.66 0.07 0.19
CA ARG A 42 4.83 0.38 1.62
C ARG A 42 5.24 1.84 1.83
N GLU A 43 6.27 2.31 1.10
CA GLU A 43 6.72 3.70 1.17
C GLU A 43 5.60 4.67 0.76
N LYS A 44 4.84 4.33 -0.30
CA LYS A 44 3.69 5.11 -0.76
C LYS A 44 2.57 5.19 0.28
N CYS A 45 2.21 4.07 0.89
CA CYS A 45 1.19 4.03 1.95
C CYS A 45 1.63 4.87 3.15
N ARG A 46 2.92 4.85 3.49
CA ARG A 46 3.47 5.68 4.58
C ARG A 46 3.34 7.17 4.27
N LEU A 47 3.73 7.60 3.06
CA LEU A 47 3.58 8.99 2.63
C LEU A 47 2.12 9.46 2.66
N LEU A 48 1.19 8.58 2.32
CA LEU A 48 -0.26 8.86 2.35
C LEU A 48 -0.84 8.84 3.75
N ALA A 49 -0.35 7.99 4.64
CA ALA A 49 -0.71 8.02 6.05
C ALA A 49 -0.23 9.33 6.69
N GLU A 50 0.99 9.79 6.37
CA GLU A 50 1.55 11.06 6.86
C GLU A 50 0.88 12.29 6.23
N ASN A 51 0.49 12.21 4.95
CA ASN A 51 -0.26 13.26 4.25
C ASN A 51 -1.70 12.79 4.04
N THR A 52 -2.40 12.47 5.13
CA THR A 52 -3.76 11.89 5.06
C THR A 52 -4.64 12.80 4.20
N PRO A 53 -5.01 12.37 2.98
CA PRO A 53 -5.92 13.17 2.18
C PRO A 53 -7.28 13.11 2.87
N THR A 54 -7.86 14.28 3.16
CA THR A 54 -9.20 14.40 3.76
C THR A 54 -10.28 13.69 2.92
N ASP A 55 -9.99 13.45 1.64
CA ASP A 55 -10.89 12.89 0.63
C ASP A 55 -10.20 11.70 -0.07
N TRP A 56 -9.97 10.61 0.68
CA TRP A 56 -9.41 9.38 0.11
C TRP A 56 -10.46 8.63 -0.71
N ASP A 57 -10.45 8.84 -2.02
CA ASP A 57 -11.31 8.14 -3.01
C ASP A 57 -10.75 6.78 -3.46
N GLY A 58 -9.71 6.25 -2.78
CA GLY A 58 -8.97 5.08 -3.28
C GLY A 58 -8.08 5.39 -4.49
N ILE A 59 -8.05 6.64 -4.96
CA ILE A 59 -7.18 7.12 -6.04
C ILE A 59 -6.12 8.03 -5.44
N TRP A 60 -4.86 7.65 -5.61
CA TRP A 60 -3.74 8.54 -5.35
C TRP A 60 -3.69 9.65 -6.40
N ARG A 61 -4.42 10.74 -6.17
CA ARG A 61 -4.28 11.98 -6.93
C ARG A 61 -3.06 12.71 -6.39
N LEU A 62 -1.93 12.60 -7.09
CA LEU A 62 -0.80 13.50 -6.87
C LEU A 62 -1.23 14.90 -7.35
N THR A 63 -1.93 15.66 -6.51
CA THR A 63 -2.27 17.05 -6.81
C THR A 63 -1.03 17.91 -6.60
N ALA A 64 -0.12 17.87 -7.57
CA ALA A 64 0.90 18.90 -7.71
C ALA A 64 0.27 20.06 -8.51
N LYS A 65 0.24 21.25 -7.92
CA LYS A 65 0.13 22.51 -8.67
C LYS A 65 1.24 23.43 -8.24
#